data_AF-A0A6J7D7D1-F1
#
_entry.id   AF-A0A6J7D7D1-F1
#
_cell.length_a   1.000
_cell.length_b   1.000
_cell.length_c   1.000
_cell.angle_alpha   90.00
_cell.angle_beta   90.00
_cell.angle_gamma   90.00
#
_symmetry.space_group_name_H-M   'P 1'
#
loop_
_entity.id
_entity.type
_entity.pdbx_description
1 polymer ?
#
loop_
_entity_poly.entity_id
_entity_poly.type
_entity_poly.pdbx_seq_one_letter_code
_entity_poly.pdbx_strand_id
1 'polypeptide(L)'
;MAQIPKGPGGYSAQFIGAGGIWSNTQSSKCKNVALGFLDYITQDPQHALFARAYGVGPVTTTAAKDPFFKEGAWAIYSKINADPKELKFSGVRGPKLTACFGAMYANLDKDMAKLYTGDLTTTNLLKGWADGLGKADCID
;
A
#
# COMPACT_ATOMS: atom_id res chain seq x y z
N MET A 1 10.90 1.35 15.51
CA MET A 1 10.39 1.79 14.20
C MET A 1 10.51 3.31 14.13
N ALA A 2 10.87 3.86 12.96
CA ALA A 2 11.00 5.29 12.74
C ALA A 2 10.37 5.67 11.40
N GLN A 3 10.02 6.95 11.23
CA GLN A 3 9.49 7.50 9.99
C GLN A 3 10.57 7.50 8.90
N ILE A 4 10.16 7.32 7.64
CA ILE A 4 11.08 7.40 6.49
C ILE A 4 11.73 8.80 6.47
N PRO A 5 13.06 8.90 6.28
CA PRO A 5 13.73 10.20 6.25
C PRO A 5 13.18 11.11 5.14
N LYS A 6 13.13 12.41 5.45
CA LYS A 6 12.77 13.44 4.48
C LYS A 6 13.92 13.66 3.50
N GLY A 7 13.59 13.70 2.22
CA GLY A 7 14.54 14.09 1.18
C GLY A 7 14.82 15.59 1.17
N PRO A 8 15.66 16.09 0.24
CA PRO A 8 16.03 17.51 0.16
C PRO A 8 14.85 18.49 0.06
N GLY A 9 13.73 18.08 -0.53
CA GLY A 9 12.50 18.88 -0.57
C GLY A 9 11.73 18.96 0.75
N GLY A 10 12.20 18.26 1.79
CA GLY A 10 11.52 18.16 3.09
C GLY A 10 10.34 17.19 3.12
N TYR A 11 10.10 16.45 2.03
CA TYR A 11 9.05 15.43 1.92
C TYR A 11 9.63 14.03 2.09
N SER A 12 8.80 13.14 2.62
CA SER A 12 9.00 11.69 2.66
C SER A 12 7.79 11.02 2.02
N ALA A 13 7.95 9.81 1.50
CA ALA A 13 6.89 9.07 0.85
C ALA A 13 6.79 7.66 1.46
N GLN A 14 5.59 7.31 1.90
CA GLN A 14 5.25 5.98 2.39
C GLN A 14 4.24 5.31 1.48
N PHE A 15 4.53 4.05 1.18
CA PHE A 15 3.57 3.16 0.57
C PHE A 15 2.63 2.62 1.63
N ILE A 16 1.33 2.86 1.47
CA ILE A 16 0.29 2.24 2.29
C ILE A 16 -0.17 0.98 1.55
N GLY A 17 0.40 -0.14 1.95
CA GLY A 17 -0.05 -1.46 1.52
C GLY A 17 -1.20 -1.94 2.39
N ALA A 18 -2.31 -2.32 1.77
CA ALA A 18 -3.30 -3.17 2.44
C ALA A 18 -2.99 -4.62 2.08
N GLY A 19 -2.25 -5.33 2.95
CA GLY A 19 -2.01 -6.78 2.82
C GLY A 19 -3.26 -7.65 3.01
N GLY A 20 -4.45 -7.05 3.00
CA GLY A 20 -5.71 -7.67 3.39
C GLY A 20 -6.86 -7.33 2.46
N ILE A 21 -6.62 -7.15 1.15
CA ILE A 21 -7.71 -7.16 0.16
C ILE A 21 -8.19 -8.60 0.02
N TRP A 22 -8.89 -9.07 1.05
CA TRP A 22 -9.58 -10.34 1.01
C TRP A 22 -10.62 -10.28 -0.09
N SER A 23 -10.52 -11.20 -1.02
CA SER A 23 -11.36 -11.22 -2.21
C SER A 23 -11.98 -12.60 -2.34
N ASN A 24 -13.20 -12.63 -2.87
CA ASN A 24 -13.83 -13.88 -3.24
C ASN A 24 -13.57 -14.15 -4.72
N THR A 25 -13.03 -15.34 -5.03
CA THR A 25 -12.83 -15.72 -6.43
C THR A 25 -14.15 -15.77 -7.19
N GLN A 26 -14.14 -15.31 -8.45
CA GLN A 26 -15.34 -15.26 -9.28
C GLN A 26 -16.00 -16.64 -9.44
N SER A 27 -15.19 -17.70 -9.47
CA SER A 27 -15.61 -19.10 -9.63
C SER A 27 -16.16 -19.75 -8.36
N SER A 28 -16.17 -19.04 -7.22
CA SER A 28 -16.63 -19.58 -5.95
C SER A 28 -18.10 -19.97 -6.02
N LYS A 29 -18.41 -21.22 -5.61
CA LYS A 29 -19.77 -21.74 -5.50
C LYS A 29 -20.45 -21.38 -4.18
N CYS A 30 -19.67 -20.94 -3.19
CA CYS A 30 -20.14 -20.67 -1.82
C CYS A 30 -19.93 -19.19 -1.46
N LYS A 31 -20.36 -18.27 -2.34
CA LYS A 31 -20.05 -16.84 -2.19
C LYS A 31 -20.62 -16.24 -0.91
N ASN A 32 -21.82 -16.67 -0.52
CA ASN A 32 -22.46 -16.25 0.73
C ASN A 32 -21.65 -16.64 1.96
N VAL A 33 -21.13 -17.88 2.02
CA VAL A 33 -20.29 -18.33 3.14
C VAL A 33 -18.97 -17.58 3.17
N ALA A 34 -18.32 -17.41 2.01
CA ALA A 34 -17.09 -16.64 1.90
C ALA A 34 -17.29 -15.19 2.38
N LEU A 35 -18.38 -14.53 1.96
CA LEU A 35 -18.71 -13.18 2.40
C LEU A 35 -18.94 -13.10 3.91
N GLY A 36 -19.68 -14.05 4.50
CA GLY A 36 -19.91 -14.08 5.95
C GLY A 36 -18.60 -14.28 6.74
N PHE A 37 -17.68 -15.09 6.24
CA PHE A 37 -16.36 -15.23 6.85
C PHE A 37 -15.55 -13.92 6.76
N LEU A 38 -15.53 -13.28 5.58
CA LEU A 38 -14.82 -12.01 5.40
C LEU A 38 -15.36 -10.91 6.30
N ASP A 39 -16.70 -10.80 6.41
CA ASP A 39 -17.35 -9.88 7.33
C ASP A 39 -16.90 -10.14 8.77
N TYR A 40 -16.92 -11.40 9.21
CA TYR A 40 -16.50 -11.78 10.56
C TYR A 40 -15.03 -11.42 10.88
N ILE A 41 -14.08 -11.70 9.98
CA ILE A 41 -12.65 -11.47 10.26
C ILE A 41 -12.21 -10.01 10.08
N THR A 42 -13.03 -9.17 9.42
CA THR A 42 -12.73 -7.75 9.19
C THR A 42 -13.37 -6.83 10.23
N GLN A 43 -14.08 -7.39 11.20
CA GLN A 43 -14.63 -6.68 12.34
C GLN A 43 -13.78 -6.87 13.60
N ASP A 44 -13.90 -5.95 14.55
CA ASP A 44 -13.36 -6.14 15.89
C ASP A 44 -14.34 -6.96 16.74
N PRO A 45 -13.85 -7.83 17.65
CA PRO A 45 -12.45 -7.94 18.09
C PRO A 45 -11.55 -8.85 17.22
N GLN A 46 -12.10 -9.57 16.24
CA GLN A 46 -11.38 -10.58 15.46
C GLN A 46 -10.17 -9.99 14.75
N HIS A 47 -10.36 -8.85 14.09
CA HIS A 47 -9.31 -8.17 13.35
C HIS A 47 -8.22 -7.63 14.29
N ALA A 48 -8.59 -6.94 15.37
CA ALA A 48 -7.64 -6.49 16.39
C ALA A 48 -6.84 -7.63 17.01
N LEU A 49 -7.45 -8.79 17.30
CA LEU A 49 -6.75 -9.97 17.82
C LEU A 49 -5.71 -10.49 16.82
N PHE A 50 -6.06 -10.59 15.54
CA PHE A 50 -5.13 -10.96 14.49
C PHE A 50 -3.98 -9.96 14.37
N ALA A 51 -4.29 -8.67 14.32
CA ALA A 51 -3.30 -7.59 14.23
C ALA A 51 -2.30 -7.62 15.40
N ARG A 52 -2.78 -7.83 16.63
CA ARG A 52 -1.94 -8.00 17.83
C ARG A 52 -1.04 -9.23 17.74
N ALA A 53 -1.59 -10.37 17.33
CA ALA A 53 -0.87 -11.64 17.31
C ALA A 53 0.26 -11.66 16.26
N TYR A 54 0.06 -10.98 15.12
CA TYR A 54 0.99 -11.03 13.98
C TYR A 54 1.73 -9.72 13.73
N GLY A 55 1.51 -8.69 14.54
CA GLY A 55 2.22 -7.41 14.42
C GLY A 55 1.87 -6.62 13.16
N VAL A 56 0.67 -6.80 12.60
CA VAL A 56 0.18 -6.04 11.44
C VAL A 56 -0.73 -4.89 11.88
N GLY A 57 -0.76 -3.80 11.11
CA GLY A 57 -1.63 -2.68 11.41
C GLY A 57 -3.11 -3.06 11.27
N PRO A 58 -3.99 -2.64 12.19
CA PRO A 58 -5.42 -2.92 12.09
C PRO A 58 -6.08 -2.06 10.99
N VAL A 59 -7.07 -2.61 10.31
CA VAL A 59 -7.86 -1.91 9.27
C VAL A 59 -9.19 -1.35 9.77
N THR A 60 -9.56 -1.63 11.03
CA THR A 60 -10.80 -1.18 11.65
C THR A 60 -10.64 0.20 12.27
N THR A 61 -11.68 1.04 12.18
CA THR A 61 -11.68 2.38 12.80
C THR A 61 -11.77 2.33 14.32
N THR A 62 -12.34 1.25 14.87
CA THR A 62 -12.45 1.00 16.31
C THR A 62 -11.10 0.69 16.95
N ALA A 63 -10.20 -0.01 16.26
CA ALA A 63 -8.84 -0.26 16.75
C ALA A 63 -8.03 1.03 16.95
N ALA A 64 -8.35 2.13 16.26
CA ALA A 64 -7.71 3.42 16.50
C ALA A 64 -7.96 4.00 17.91
N LYS A 65 -8.93 3.46 18.66
CA LYS A 65 -9.23 3.85 20.05
C LYS A 65 -8.52 2.97 21.09
N ASP A 66 -7.94 1.85 20.66
CA ASP A 66 -7.30 0.86 21.51
C ASP A 66 -5.88 1.28 21.92
N PRO A 67 -5.54 1.34 23.22
CA PRO A 67 -4.20 1.74 23.68
C PRO A 67 -3.07 0.91 23.05
N PHE A 68 -3.32 -0.38 22.76
CA PHE A 68 -2.31 -1.24 22.15
C PHE A 68 -1.79 -0.68 20.82
N PHE A 69 -2.68 -0.12 19.99
CA PHE A 69 -2.34 0.42 18.67
C PHE A 69 -2.01 1.92 18.68
N LYS A 70 -1.90 2.54 19.86
CA LYS A 70 -1.60 3.97 20.01
C LYS A 70 -0.26 4.23 20.70
N GLU A 71 0.21 3.27 21.48
CA GLU A 71 1.38 3.43 22.35
C GLU A 71 2.58 2.61 21.85
N GLY A 72 3.73 2.81 22.50
CA GLY A 72 4.94 2.08 22.22
C GLY A 72 5.35 2.15 20.73
N ALA A 73 5.55 0.97 20.12
CA ALA A 73 5.96 0.86 18.73
C ALA A 73 4.91 1.39 17.74
N TRP A 74 3.63 1.40 18.10
CA TRP A 74 2.53 1.83 17.22
C TRP A 74 2.33 3.34 17.20
N ALA A 75 2.81 4.07 18.22
CA ALA A 75 2.69 5.53 18.32
C ALA A 75 3.30 6.28 17.11
N ILE A 76 4.22 5.65 16.37
CA ILE A 76 4.83 6.23 15.17
C ILE A 76 3.79 6.49 14.07
N TYR A 77 2.75 5.67 13.95
CA TYR A 77 1.74 5.84 12.91
C TYR A 77 0.89 7.10 13.12
N SER A 78 0.64 7.51 14.37
CA SER A 78 0.02 8.81 14.64
C SER A 78 0.89 9.98 14.19
N LYS A 79 2.22 9.89 14.37
CA LYS A 79 3.17 10.91 13.92
C LYS A 79 3.21 11.01 12.39
N ILE A 80 3.37 9.86 11.73
CA ILE A 80 3.30 9.71 10.26
C ILE A 80 1.99 10.29 9.73
N ASN A 81 0.87 10.01 10.42
CA ASN A 81 -0.43 10.46 9.97
C ASN A 81 -0.64 11.96 10.10
N ALA A 82 -0.05 12.60 11.11
CA ALA A 82 -0.14 14.03 11.35
C ALA A 82 0.85 14.87 10.54
N ASP A 83 1.87 14.28 9.91
CA ASP A 83 2.88 15.01 9.15
C ASP A 83 2.37 15.35 7.73
N PRO A 84 2.15 16.64 7.40
CA PRO A 84 1.68 17.03 6.07
C PRO A 84 2.73 16.87 4.97
N LYS A 85 4.00 16.65 5.35
CA LYS A 85 5.10 16.39 4.40
C LYS A 85 5.36 14.90 4.22
N GLU A 86 4.57 14.04 4.85
CA GLU A 86 4.56 12.61 4.58
C GLU A 86 3.51 12.28 3.51
N LEU A 87 3.97 12.00 2.31
CA LEU A 87 3.14 11.59 1.20
C LEU A 87 2.73 10.13 1.38
N LYS A 88 1.44 9.88 1.41
CA LYS A 88 0.85 8.55 1.63
C LYS A 88 0.27 8.04 0.32
N PHE A 89 0.97 7.12 -0.32
CA PHE A 89 0.55 6.56 -1.60
C PHE A 89 -0.09 5.18 -1.39
N SER A 90 -1.35 5.04 -1.81
CA SER A 90 -2.03 3.76 -1.81
C SER A 90 -1.64 2.94 -3.03
N GLY A 91 -1.47 1.63 -2.84
CA GLY A 91 -1.34 0.68 -3.95
C GLY A 91 -2.66 0.35 -4.65
N VAL A 92 -3.79 0.85 -4.14
CA VAL A 92 -5.10 0.68 -4.78
C VAL A 92 -5.12 1.49 -6.07
N ARG A 93 -5.31 0.77 -7.17
CA ARG A 93 -5.37 1.30 -8.53
C ARG A 93 -6.69 0.85 -9.13
N GLY A 94 -7.30 1.66 -10.00
CA GLY A 94 -8.43 1.16 -10.78
C GLY A 94 -7.98 0.10 -11.80
N PRO A 95 -8.93 -0.53 -12.50
CA PRO A 95 -8.66 -1.70 -13.33
C PRO A 95 -7.66 -1.43 -14.45
N LYS A 96 -7.71 -0.25 -15.10
CA LYS A 96 -6.80 0.08 -16.20
C LYS A 96 -5.37 0.23 -15.72
N LEU A 97 -5.18 1.05 -14.67
CA LEU A 97 -3.85 1.28 -14.12
C LEU A 97 -3.27 -0.01 -13.50
N THR A 98 -4.11 -0.88 -12.94
CA THR A 98 -3.69 -2.20 -12.43
C THR A 98 -3.12 -3.08 -13.53
N ALA A 99 -3.77 -3.15 -14.69
CA ALA A 99 -3.30 -3.95 -15.83
C ALA A 99 -1.97 -3.41 -16.38
N CYS A 100 -1.88 -2.10 -16.62
CA CYS A 100 -0.65 -1.47 -17.12
C CYS A 100 0.51 -1.62 -16.12
N PHE A 101 0.23 -1.40 -14.83
CA PHE A 101 1.24 -1.58 -13.79
C PHE A 101 1.71 -3.02 -13.71
N GLY A 102 0.80 -4.01 -13.78
CA GLY A 102 1.15 -5.43 -13.79
C GLY A 102 2.09 -5.80 -14.94
N ALA A 103 1.87 -5.24 -16.13
CA ALA A 103 2.75 -5.45 -17.29
C ALA A 103 4.13 -4.79 -17.12
N MET A 104 4.19 -3.64 -16.44
CA MET A 104 5.42 -2.87 -16.23
C MET A 104 6.23 -3.29 -15.00
N TYR A 105 5.61 -3.91 -14.00
CA TYR A 105 6.16 -4.07 -12.65
C TYR A 105 7.57 -4.67 -12.62
N ALA A 106 7.79 -5.75 -13.36
CA ALA A 106 9.09 -6.42 -13.43
C ALA A 106 10.21 -5.56 -14.05
N ASN A 107 9.85 -4.51 -14.79
CA ASN A 107 10.79 -3.56 -15.38
C ASN A 107 11.06 -2.37 -14.44
N LEU A 108 10.08 -1.94 -13.65
CA LEU A 108 10.25 -0.80 -12.73
C LEU A 108 11.41 -1.01 -11.76
N ASP A 109 11.50 -2.19 -11.14
CA ASP A 109 12.60 -2.52 -10.22
C ASP A 109 13.96 -2.60 -10.94
N LYS A 110 13.99 -3.12 -12.17
CA LYS A 110 15.21 -3.18 -12.99
C LYS A 110 15.67 -1.78 -13.43
N ASP A 111 14.74 -0.91 -13.76
CA ASP A 111 15.02 0.48 -14.12
C ASP A 111 15.59 1.24 -12.93
N MET A 112 15.04 1.03 -11.73
CA MET A 112 15.61 1.59 -10.50
C MET A 112 17.01 1.07 -10.24
N ALA A 113 17.26 -0.24 -10.40
CA ALA A 113 18.60 -0.81 -10.26
C ALA A 113 19.61 -0.17 -11.24
N LYS A 114 19.23 0.00 -12.50
CA LYS A 114 20.05 0.67 -13.53
C LYS A 114 20.25 2.16 -13.24
N LEU A 115 19.25 2.83 -12.68
CA LEU A 115 19.39 4.22 -12.24
C LEU A 115 20.49 4.34 -11.17
N TYR A 116 20.52 3.40 -10.21
CA TYR A 116 21.53 3.40 -9.15
C TYR A 116 22.94 3.07 -9.64
N THR A 117 23.09 2.24 -10.69
CA THR A 117 24.39 1.94 -11.30
C THR A 117 24.84 3.00 -12.31
N GLY A 118 23.97 3.92 -12.69
CA GLY A 118 24.22 4.93 -13.71
C GLY A 118 23.98 4.46 -15.15
N ASP A 119 23.54 3.21 -15.34
CA ASP A 119 23.23 2.61 -16.65
C ASP A 119 21.93 3.18 -17.26
N LEU A 120 21.12 3.88 -16.46
CA LEU A 120 19.92 4.57 -16.90
C LEU A 120 19.85 5.96 -16.28
N THR A 121 19.59 6.98 -17.09
CA THR A 121 19.42 8.35 -16.58
C THR A 121 18.00 8.55 -16.03
N THR A 122 17.84 9.46 -15.07
CA THR A 122 16.51 9.83 -14.54
C THR A 122 15.55 10.24 -15.66
N THR A 123 16.02 11.03 -16.64
CA THR A 123 15.21 11.46 -17.79
C THR A 123 14.69 10.28 -18.61
N ASN A 124 15.56 9.32 -18.92
CA ASN A 124 15.17 8.16 -19.72
C ASN A 124 14.25 7.21 -18.94
N LEU A 125 14.50 7.02 -17.64
CA LEU A 125 13.63 6.26 -16.75
C LEU A 125 12.22 6.88 -16.71
N LEU A 126 12.12 8.18 -16.43
CA LEU A 126 10.83 8.88 -16.33
C LEU A 126 10.08 8.85 -17.67
N LYS A 127 10.78 8.99 -18.79
CA LYS A 127 10.19 8.86 -20.12
C LYS A 127 9.60 7.46 -20.33
N GLY A 128 10.37 6.41 -20.03
CA GLY A 128 9.90 5.02 -20.17
C GLY A 128 8.69 4.73 -19.28
N TRP A 129 8.67 5.25 -18.06
CA TRP A 129 7.53 5.10 -17.15
C TRP A 129 6.31 5.89 -17.59
N ALA A 130 6.48 7.10 -18.10
CA ALA A 130 5.38 7.87 -18.69
C ALA A 130 4.80 7.16 -19.92
N ASP A 131 5.65 6.62 -20.79
CA ASP A 131 5.24 5.86 -21.97
C ASP A 131 4.56 4.52 -21.57
N GLY A 132 4.88 3.93 -20.42
CA GLY A 132 4.30 2.65 -19.95
C GLY A 132 3.03 2.79 -19.08
N LEU A 133 2.97 3.82 -18.25
CA LEU A 133 1.93 4.00 -17.21
C LEU A 133 1.08 5.25 -17.41
N GLY A 134 1.58 6.25 -18.15
CA GLY A 134 0.91 7.54 -18.38
C GLY A 134 0.04 7.59 -19.65
N LYS A 135 -0.12 6.47 -20.35
CA LYS A 135 -1.01 6.35 -21.52
C LYS A 135 -2.46 6.54 -21.11
N ALA A 136 -3.28 7.11 -21.99
CA ALA A 136 -4.72 7.29 -21.77
C ALA A 136 -5.43 5.98 -21.37
N ASP A 137 -5.02 4.86 -21.96
CA ASP A 137 -5.58 3.53 -21.65
C ASP A 137 -5.16 2.97 -20.28
N CYS A 138 -4.23 3.63 -19.59
CA CYS A 138 -3.76 3.28 -18.24
C CYS A 138 -4.30 4.23 -17.16
N ILE A 139 -5.09 5.24 -17.55
CA ILE A 139 -5.71 6.21 -16.63
C ILE A 139 -7.19 5.83 -16.52
N ASP A 140 -7.63 5.57 -15.29
CA ASP A 140 -9.02 5.26 -14.97
C ASP A 140 -9.95 6.45 -15.18
#